data_AF-A0A7G1G7I8-F1
#
_entry.id   AF-A0A7G1G7I8-F1
#
_cell.length_a   1.000
_cell.length_b   1.000
_cell.length_c   1.000
_cell.angle_alpha   90.00
_cell.angle_beta   90.00
_cell.angle_gamma   90.00
#
_symmetry.space_group_name_H-M   'P 1'
#
loop_
_entity.id
_entity.type
_entity.pdbx_description
1 polymer ?
#
loop_
_entity_poly.entity_id
_entity_poly.type
_entity_poly.pdbx_seq_one_letter_code
_entity_poly.pdbx_strand_id
1 'polypeptide(L)'
;MNIIIPIILGLIPLTQFFVKGWLFFGVSLITFIIGYNLFKRSSSKEFLSYSISILLSQTICTLFNISNTAIFVYLLITAILFFIGSLDLKIVDNLKNFLKENKVNLKEWEFEMCYFGYGQVQAKEDIEHFESAVIGIGKEGIAFNVKMAKNNEFKKFIKYNEINDYGMYKKQKKQDYYGYAPKIRDMFLPSKDITTLHKPYLDTYILTIQTGEEIYSFYENVKIIENLVKIIEENINGGNV
;
A
#
# COMPACT_ATOMS: atom_id res chain seq x y z
N MET A 1 -17.26 -3.81 7.19
CA MET A 1 -17.06 -3.64 5.74
C MET A 1 -17.62 -4.86 5.03
N ASN A 2 -18.25 -4.67 3.87
CA ASN A 2 -19.09 -5.69 3.22
C ASN A 2 -18.26 -6.69 2.41
N ILE A 3 -17.98 -7.86 2.99
CA ILE A 3 -17.29 -8.99 2.33
C ILE A 3 -18.07 -9.52 1.10
N ILE A 4 -19.36 -9.19 1.00
CA ILE A 4 -20.27 -9.63 -0.06
C ILE A 4 -19.80 -9.15 -1.45
N ILE A 5 -19.36 -7.90 -1.59
CA ILE A 5 -18.97 -7.32 -2.90
C ILE A 5 -17.74 -8.05 -3.48
N PRO A 6 -16.64 -8.26 -2.72
CA PRO A 6 -15.54 -9.11 -3.15
C PRO A 6 -15.98 -10.51 -3.56
N ILE A 7 -16.88 -11.15 -2.82
CA ILE A 7 -17.31 -12.51 -3.17
C ILE A 7 -18.01 -12.50 -4.53
N ILE A 8 -18.97 -11.60 -4.74
CA ILE A 8 -19.73 -11.52 -5.99
C ILE A 8 -18.80 -11.25 -7.18
N LEU A 9 -17.92 -10.25 -7.07
CA LEU A 9 -16.96 -9.97 -8.13
C LEU A 9 -15.97 -11.13 -8.30
N GLY A 10 -15.65 -11.89 -7.25
CA GLY A 10 -14.73 -13.02 -7.33
C GLY A 10 -15.31 -14.23 -8.08
N LEU A 11 -16.62 -14.25 -8.33
CA LEU A 11 -17.30 -15.29 -9.12
C LEU A 11 -17.18 -15.10 -10.64
N ILE A 12 -16.39 -14.13 -11.13
CA ILE A 12 -16.11 -13.91 -12.56
C ILE A 12 -15.83 -15.21 -13.34
N PRO A 13 -15.05 -16.19 -12.83
CA PRO A 13 -14.83 -17.44 -13.54
C PRO A 13 -16.12 -18.17 -13.96
N LEU A 14 -17.22 -18.04 -13.20
CA LEU A 14 -18.52 -18.63 -13.58
C LEU A 14 -19.12 -18.00 -14.85
N THR A 15 -18.63 -16.86 -15.32
CA THR A 15 -19.06 -16.32 -16.62
C THR A 15 -18.58 -17.18 -17.79
N GLN A 16 -17.64 -18.11 -17.58
CA GLN A 16 -17.20 -19.11 -18.57
C GLN A 16 -18.32 -20.01 -19.07
N PHE A 17 -19.42 -20.15 -18.30
CA PHE A 17 -20.62 -20.86 -18.74
C PHE A 17 -21.26 -20.20 -19.97
N PHE A 18 -21.10 -18.87 -20.13
CA PHE A 18 -21.73 -18.08 -21.20
C PHE A 18 -20.71 -17.56 -22.21
N VAL A 19 -19.53 -17.13 -21.75
CA VAL A 19 -18.49 -16.50 -22.57
C VAL A 19 -17.25 -17.38 -22.57
N LYS A 20 -16.85 -17.91 -23.72
CA LYS A 20 -15.72 -18.85 -23.86
C LYS A 20 -14.54 -18.25 -24.63
N GLY A 21 -13.37 -18.84 -24.44
CA GLY A 21 -12.16 -18.53 -25.20
C GLY A 21 -11.60 -17.13 -24.93
N TRP A 22 -11.05 -16.48 -25.95
CA TRP A 22 -10.38 -15.18 -25.84
C TRP A 22 -11.28 -14.04 -25.33
N LEU A 23 -12.58 -14.11 -25.58
CA LEU A 23 -13.52 -13.12 -25.06
C LEU A 23 -13.59 -13.13 -23.53
N PHE A 24 -13.50 -14.32 -22.92
CA PHE A 24 -13.45 -14.44 -21.46
C PHE A 24 -12.23 -13.73 -20.89
N PHE A 25 -11.06 -13.86 -21.53
CA PHE A 25 -9.84 -13.18 -21.10
C PHE A 25 -10.02 -11.65 -21.06
N GLY A 26 -10.57 -11.06 -22.12
CA GLY A 26 -10.79 -9.61 -22.18
C GLY A 26 -11.76 -9.11 -21.10
N VAL A 27 -12.92 -9.77 -20.96
CA VAL A 27 -13.96 -9.39 -19.99
C VAL A 27 -13.48 -9.57 -18.55
N SER A 28 -12.80 -10.69 -18.26
CA SER A 28 -12.26 -10.96 -16.92
C SER A 28 -11.17 -9.97 -16.55
N LEU A 29 -10.24 -9.65 -17.46
CA LEU A 29 -9.19 -8.66 -17.23
C LEU A 29 -9.75 -7.28 -16.84
N ILE A 30 -10.74 -6.79 -17.59
CA ILE A 30 -11.39 -5.50 -17.29
C ILE A 30 -12.03 -5.55 -15.90
N THR A 31 -12.73 -6.64 -15.59
CA THR A 31 -13.37 -6.80 -14.28
C THR A 31 -12.34 -6.88 -13.15
N PHE A 32 -11.19 -7.51 -13.36
CA PHE A 32 -10.09 -7.54 -12.37
C PHE A 32 -9.48 -6.15 -12.14
N ILE A 33 -9.31 -5.35 -13.20
CA ILE A 33 -8.82 -3.95 -13.08
C ILE A 33 -9.80 -3.10 -12.27
N ILE A 34 -11.11 -3.27 -12.51
CA ILE A 34 -12.16 -2.58 -11.74
C ILE A 34 -12.13 -3.06 -10.28
N GLY A 35 -12.08 -4.37 -10.04
CA GLY A 35 -12.00 -4.96 -8.71
C GLY A 35 -10.79 -4.44 -7.91
N TYR A 36 -9.60 -4.43 -8.53
CA TYR A 36 -8.41 -3.86 -7.92
C TYR A 36 -8.61 -2.40 -7.49
N ASN A 37 -9.17 -1.57 -8.37
CA ASN A 37 -9.39 -0.15 -8.07
C ASN A 37 -10.43 0.10 -6.97
N LEU A 38 -11.44 -0.76 -6.85
CA LEU A 38 -12.43 -0.70 -5.77
C LEU A 38 -11.81 -1.12 -4.44
N PHE A 39 -11.07 -2.22 -4.42
CA PHE A 39 -10.58 -2.78 -3.16
C PHE A 39 -9.30 -2.13 -2.65
N LYS A 40 -8.48 -1.47 -3.50
CA LYS A 40 -7.18 -0.89 -3.10
C LYS A 40 -7.23 0.07 -1.91
N ARG A 41 -8.39 0.65 -1.59
CA ARG A 41 -8.60 1.58 -0.46
C ARG A 41 -9.31 0.94 0.74
N SER A 42 -9.61 -0.35 0.66
CA SER A 42 -10.53 -1.01 1.57
C SER A 42 -9.78 -1.72 2.71
N SER A 43 -9.81 -3.06 2.75
CA SER A 43 -9.13 -3.91 3.75
C SER A 43 -8.47 -5.11 3.07
N SER A 44 -7.41 -5.60 3.71
CA SER A 44 -6.77 -6.88 3.42
C SER A 44 -7.77 -8.03 3.29
N LYS A 45 -8.80 -8.07 4.15
CA LYS A 45 -9.82 -9.13 4.15
C LYS A 45 -10.61 -9.18 2.85
N GLU A 46 -10.85 -8.03 2.21
CA GLU A 46 -11.61 -7.96 0.96
C GLU A 46 -10.79 -8.45 -0.23
N PHE A 47 -9.49 -8.13 -0.29
CA PHE A 47 -8.59 -8.73 -1.28
C PHE A 47 -8.44 -10.23 -1.10
N LEU A 48 -8.35 -10.69 0.16
CA LEU A 48 -8.24 -12.10 0.47
C LEU A 48 -9.49 -12.86 0.06
N SER A 49 -10.69 -12.35 0.41
CA SER A 49 -11.94 -12.99 -0.01
C SER A 49 -12.10 -12.97 -1.52
N TYR A 50 -11.72 -11.89 -2.21
CA TYR A 50 -11.71 -11.81 -3.67
C TYR A 50 -10.83 -12.91 -4.29
N SER A 51 -9.59 -13.03 -3.83
CA SER A 51 -8.64 -14.06 -4.28
C SER A 51 -9.19 -15.48 -4.06
N ILE A 52 -9.75 -15.77 -2.89
CA ILE A 52 -10.30 -17.08 -2.56
C ILE A 52 -11.52 -17.39 -3.45
N SER A 53 -12.40 -16.41 -3.66
CA SER A 53 -13.58 -16.57 -4.52
C SER A 53 -13.21 -16.85 -5.97
N ILE A 54 -12.15 -16.25 -6.51
CA ILE A 54 -11.63 -16.57 -7.85
C ILE A 54 -11.19 -18.03 -7.92
N LEU A 55 -10.42 -18.51 -6.94
CA LEU A 55 -9.94 -19.90 -6.93
C LEU A 55 -11.08 -20.91 -6.77
N LEU A 56 -12.03 -20.64 -5.87
CA LEU A 56 -13.18 -21.52 -5.65
C LEU A 56 -14.05 -21.62 -6.92
N SER A 57 -14.39 -20.48 -7.52
CA SER A 57 -15.20 -20.46 -8.74
C SER A 57 -14.48 -21.09 -9.93
N GLN A 58 -13.16 -20.92 -10.04
CA GLN A 58 -12.36 -21.59 -11.07
C GLN A 58 -12.29 -23.12 -10.85
N THR A 59 -12.20 -23.57 -9.59
CA THR A 59 -12.26 -24.99 -9.25
C THR A 59 -13.59 -25.59 -9.68
N ILE A 60 -14.71 -24.91 -9.42
CA ILE A 60 -16.05 -25.31 -9.90
C ILE A 60 -16.05 -25.42 -11.43
N CYS A 61 -15.60 -24.41 -12.16
CA CYS A 61 -15.57 -24.46 -13.64
C CYS A 61 -14.73 -25.61 -14.19
N THR A 62 -13.66 -25.98 -13.48
CA THR A 62 -12.79 -27.10 -13.84
C THR A 62 -13.47 -28.45 -13.57
N LEU A 63 -14.17 -28.59 -12.44
CA LEU A 63 -14.96 -29.79 -12.12
C LEU A 63 -16.07 -30.06 -13.13
N PHE A 64 -16.70 -29.01 -13.66
CA PHE A 64 -17.70 -29.12 -14.74
C PHE A 64 -17.10 -29.24 -16.14
N ASN A 65 -15.77 -29.31 -16.26
CA ASN A 65 -15.04 -29.44 -17.52
C ASN A 65 -15.31 -28.29 -18.52
N ILE A 66 -15.60 -27.10 -17.99
CA ILE A 66 -15.89 -25.88 -18.77
C ILE A 66 -14.61 -25.08 -19.02
N SER A 67 -13.65 -25.19 -18.10
CA SER A 67 -12.40 -24.44 -18.17
C SER A 67 -11.29 -25.19 -18.90
N ASN A 68 -10.43 -24.42 -19.57
CA ASN A 68 -9.19 -24.93 -20.19
C ASN A 68 -8.00 -24.64 -19.26
N THR A 69 -6.97 -25.49 -19.30
CA THR A 69 -5.67 -25.30 -18.64
C THR A 69 -5.12 -23.88 -18.78
N ALA A 70 -5.20 -23.26 -19.95
CA ALA A 70 -4.71 -21.90 -20.16
C ALA A 70 -5.46 -20.85 -19.30
N ILE A 71 -6.79 -20.97 -19.24
CA ILE A 71 -7.65 -20.10 -18.42
C ILE A 71 -7.40 -20.37 -16.93
N PHE A 72 -7.20 -21.63 -16.56
CA PHE A 72 -6.89 -22.03 -15.20
C PHE A 72 -5.59 -21.38 -14.70
N VAL A 73 -4.51 -21.47 -15.48
CA VAL A 73 -3.21 -20.87 -15.13
C VAL A 73 -3.34 -19.34 -15.01
N TYR A 74 -4.04 -18.70 -15.95
CA TYR A 74 -4.29 -17.26 -15.91
C TYR A 74 -5.01 -16.81 -14.62
N LEU A 75 -6.07 -17.52 -14.24
CA LEU A 75 -6.84 -17.20 -13.03
C LEU A 75 -6.08 -17.54 -11.75
N LEU A 76 -5.25 -18.59 -11.76
CA LEU A 76 -4.36 -18.92 -10.66
C LEU A 76 -3.34 -17.80 -10.40
N ILE A 77 -2.66 -17.34 -11.44
CA ILE A 77 -1.71 -16.21 -11.34
C ILE A 77 -2.44 -14.97 -10.85
N THR A 78 -3.62 -14.68 -11.40
CA THR A 78 -4.44 -13.53 -11.00
C THR A 78 -4.82 -13.59 -9.52
N ALA A 79 -5.26 -14.76 -9.04
CA ALA A 79 -5.57 -14.95 -7.62
C ALA A 79 -4.34 -14.73 -6.74
N ILE A 80 -3.18 -15.26 -7.13
CA ILE A 80 -1.91 -15.03 -6.40
C ILE A 80 -1.60 -13.53 -6.31
N LEU A 81 -1.78 -12.76 -7.39
CA LEU A 81 -1.56 -11.30 -7.36
C LEU A 81 -2.50 -10.60 -6.36
N PHE A 82 -3.78 -10.95 -6.35
CA PHE A 82 -4.73 -10.40 -5.37
C PHE A 82 -4.41 -10.85 -3.94
N PHE A 83 -3.92 -12.08 -3.75
CA PHE A 83 -3.46 -12.57 -2.46
C PHE A 83 -2.25 -11.77 -1.94
N ILE A 84 -1.24 -11.52 -2.79
CA ILE A 84 -0.10 -10.67 -2.41
C ILE A 84 -0.61 -9.24 -2.08
N GLY A 85 -1.55 -8.70 -2.85
CA GLY A 85 -2.21 -7.41 -2.54
C GLY A 85 -2.87 -7.37 -1.17
N SER A 86 -3.40 -8.51 -0.69
CA SER A 86 -3.94 -8.62 0.67
C SER A 86 -2.86 -8.50 1.75
N LEU A 87 -1.64 -8.98 1.49
CA LEU A 87 -0.53 -8.92 2.45
C LEU A 87 -0.06 -7.47 2.65
N ASP A 88 0.05 -6.69 1.58
CA ASP A 88 0.43 -5.28 1.65
C ASP A 88 -0.60 -4.47 2.48
N LEU A 89 -1.89 -4.68 2.22
CA LEU A 89 -2.96 -4.03 2.98
C LEU A 89 -3.06 -4.52 4.42
N LYS A 90 -2.50 -5.68 4.76
CA LYS A 90 -2.51 -6.18 6.13
C LYS A 90 -1.71 -5.27 7.06
N ILE A 91 -0.61 -4.68 6.57
CA ILE A 91 0.20 -3.73 7.33
C ILE A 91 -0.61 -2.48 7.65
N VAL A 92 -1.40 -1.99 6.68
CA VAL A 92 -2.32 -0.86 6.86
C VAL A 92 -3.44 -1.21 7.84
N ASP A 93 -4.05 -2.39 7.72
CA ASP A 93 -5.08 -2.86 8.63
C ASP A 93 -4.55 -3.02 10.07
N ASN A 94 -3.30 -3.44 10.24
CA ASN A 94 -2.63 -3.52 11.54
C ASN A 94 -2.48 -2.13 12.19
N LEU A 95 -2.15 -1.09 11.41
CA LEU A 95 -2.08 0.28 11.91
C LEU A 95 -3.48 0.84 12.23
N LYS A 96 -4.48 0.56 11.38
CA LYS A 96 -5.89 0.93 11.66
C LYS A 96 -6.40 0.29 12.94
N ASN A 97 -6.06 -0.97 13.22
CA ASN A 97 -6.45 -1.64 14.46
C ASN A 97 -5.76 -1.03 15.68
N PHE A 98 -4.47 -0.74 15.59
CA PHE A 98 -3.73 -0.03 16.63
C PHE A 98 -4.35 1.33 16.97
N LEU A 99 -4.78 2.10 15.97
CA LEU A 99 -5.45 3.37 16.18
C LEU A 99 -6.82 3.23 16.86
N LYS A 100 -7.60 2.18 16.50
CA LYS A 100 -8.87 1.87 17.19
C LYS A 100 -8.65 1.49 18.65
N GLU A 101 -7.60 0.72 18.95
CA GLU A 101 -7.22 0.37 20.32
C GLU A 101 -6.88 1.63 21.14
N ASN A 102 -6.27 2.63 20.49
CA ASN A 102 -6.01 3.95 21.07
C ASN A 102 -7.21 4.92 21.03
N LYS A 103 -8.42 4.43 20.70
CA LYS A 103 -9.68 5.20 20.64
C LYS A 103 -9.70 6.38 19.66
N VAL A 104 -8.85 6.33 18.64
CA VAL A 104 -8.76 7.36 17.59
C VAL A 104 -9.86 7.16 16.55
N ASN A 105 -10.49 8.26 16.10
CA ASN A 105 -11.52 8.20 15.06
C ASN A 105 -10.90 8.12 13.64
N LEU A 106 -11.00 6.95 13.01
CA LEU A 106 -10.39 6.66 11.71
C LEU A 106 -11.02 7.34 10.49
N LYS A 107 -12.18 8.01 10.62
CA LYS A 107 -12.90 8.55 9.44
C LYS A 107 -12.11 9.61 8.66
N GLU A 108 -11.24 10.34 9.36
CA GLU A 108 -10.45 11.44 8.80
C GLU A 108 -8.97 11.08 8.69
N TRP A 109 -8.65 9.78 8.73
CA TRP A 109 -7.29 9.29 8.65
C TRP A 109 -6.94 8.85 7.23
N GLU A 110 -5.86 9.40 6.69
CA GLU A 110 -5.27 8.99 5.43
C GLU A 110 -4.07 8.08 5.70
N PHE A 111 -3.94 7.00 4.92
CA PHE A 111 -2.89 6.00 5.10
C PHE A 111 -2.06 5.86 3.83
N GLU A 112 -0.75 6.01 3.96
CA GLU A 112 0.19 5.91 2.85
C GLU A 112 1.30 4.91 3.17
N MET A 113 1.69 4.14 2.15
CA MET A 113 2.85 3.24 2.21
C MET A 113 4.09 4.07 1.93
N CYS A 114 5.04 4.04 2.85
CA CYS A 114 6.32 4.74 2.75
C CYS A 114 7.45 3.83 3.21
N TYR A 115 8.67 4.34 3.14
CA TYR A 115 9.81 3.69 3.74
C TYR A 115 10.25 4.47 4.98
N PHE A 116 10.67 3.75 6.01
CA PHE A 116 11.04 4.30 7.30
C PHE A 116 12.51 4.05 7.64
N GLY A 117 13.16 5.07 8.21
CA GLY A 117 14.46 4.98 8.87
C GLY A 117 14.40 5.60 10.26
N TYR A 118 15.05 4.96 11.24
CA TYR A 118 15.21 5.53 12.59
C TYR A 118 16.43 6.46 12.62
N GLY A 119 16.28 7.65 13.21
CA GLY A 119 17.31 8.69 13.24
C GLY A 119 17.29 9.64 12.04
N GLN A 120 18.16 10.65 12.07
CA GLN A 120 18.35 11.58 10.95
C GLN A 120 19.26 10.92 9.89
N VAL A 121 18.80 10.86 8.64
CA VAL A 121 19.48 10.14 7.55
C VAL A 121 20.62 11.01 7.00
N GLN A 122 21.76 10.99 7.70
CA GLN A 122 22.90 11.85 7.37
C GLN A 122 23.70 11.29 6.17
N ALA A 123 23.95 9.97 6.08
CA ALA A 123 24.79 9.38 5.03
C ALA A 123 23.99 8.73 3.88
N LYS A 124 24.66 8.49 2.74
CA LYS A 124 24.02 7.89 1.54
C LYS A 124 23.76 6.40 1.76
N GLU A 125 24.60 5.73 2.55
CA GLU A 125 24.48 4.33 2.94
C GLU A 125 23.27 4.04 3.86
N ASP A 126 22.78 5.04 4.60
CA ASP A 126 21.64 4.90 5.52
C ASP A 126 20.32 4.64 4.79
N ILE A 127 20.22 4.98 3.50
CA ILE A 127 19.01 4.80 2.68
C ILE A 127 18.81 3.33 2.25
N GLU A 128 19.87 2.52 2.28
CA GLU A 128 19.79 1.09 1.92
C GLU A 128 19.09 0.25 2.99
N HIS A 129 18.95 0.78 4.21
CA HIS A 129 18.42 0.07 5.38
C HIS A 129 16.99 0.50 5.75
N PHE A 130 16.29 1.19 4.84
CA PHE A 130 14.93 1.61 5.11
C PHE A 130 13.97 0.44 5.03
N GLU A 131 13.17 0.28 6.08
CA GLU A 131 12.15 -0.75 6.17
C GLU A 131 10.83 -0.24 5.59
N SER A 132 10.03 -1.15 5.02
CA SER A 132 8.68 -0.80 4.58
C SER A 132 7.81 -0.42 5.77
N ALA A 133 7.13 0.71 5.66
CA ALA A 133 6.28 1.25 6.70
C ALA A 133 4.94 1.74 6.16
N VAL A 134 3.95 1.82 7.04
CA VAL A 134 2.72 2.56 6.79
C VAL A 134 2.72 3.76 7.70
N ILE A 135 2.47 4.93 7.13
CA ILE A 135 2.17 6.15 7.87
C ILE A 135 0.68 6.44 7.73
N GLY A 136 0.03 6.73 8.85
CA GLY A 136 -1.33 7.24 8.95
C GLY A 136 -1.28 8.67 9.46
N ILE A 137 -2.04 9.57 8.85
CA ILE A 137 -2.17 10.96 9.31
C ILE A 137 -3.65 11.26 9.53
N GLY A 138 -3.98 11.85 10.66
CA GLY A 138 -5.30 12.43 10.92
C GLY A 138 -5.18 13.73 11.70
N LYS A 139 -6.33 14.28 12.12
CA LYS A 139 -6.38 15.54 12.90
C LYS A 139 -5.76 15.44 14.30
N GLU A 140 -5.73 14.25 14.87
CA GLU A 140 -5.25 14.04 16.24
C GLU A 140 -3.72 13.85 16.29
N GLY A 141 -3.09 13.49 15.17
CA GLY A 141 -1.67 13.24 15.10
C GLY A 141 -1.28 12.33 13.94
N ILE A 142 -0.09 11.77 14.07
CA ILE A 142 0.56 10.90 13.08
C ILE A 142 0.76 9.54 13.73
N ALA A 143 0.49 8.47 12.99
CA ALA A 143 0.76 7.12 13.43
C ALA A 143 1.57 6.39 12.39
N PHE A 144 2.44 5.48 12.80
CA PHE A 144 3.15 4.66 11.85
C PHE A 144 3.42 3.27 12.38
N ASN A 145 3.52 2.32 11.46
CA ASN A 145 3.87 0.94 11.71
C ASN A 145 5.04 0.54 10.81
N VAL A 146 6.11 0.03 11.41
CA VAL A 146 7.33 -0.43 10.72
C VAL A 146 7.50 -1.91 10.99
N LYS A 147 7.72 -2.67 9.92
CA LYS A 147 8.09 -4.08 10.06
C LYS A 147 9.60 -4.16 10.31
N MET A 148 10.00 -4.53 11.52
CA MET A 148 11.41 -4.72 11.87
C MET A 148 11.85 -6.15 11.54
N ALA A 149 13.17 -6.34 11.40
CA ALA A 149 13.77 -7.67 11.31
C ALA A 149 13.29 -8.58 12.47
N LYS A 150 13.13 -9.88 12.19
CA LYS A 150 12.59 -10.91 13.12
C LYS A 150 11.10 -10.78 13.48
N ASN A 151 10.28 -10.25 12.57
CA ASN A 151 8.82 -10.26 12.69
C ASN A 151 8.24 -9.41 13.84
N ASN A 152 9.04 -8.48 14.37
CA ASN A 152 8.53 -7.46 15.29
C ASN A 152 7.92 -6.30 14.51
N GLU A 153 6.78 -5.81 14.98
CA GLU A 153 6.16 -4.58 14.49
C GLU A 153 6.45 -3.45 15.46
N PHE A 154 7.06 -2.37 14.98
CA PHE A 154 7.19 -1.13 15.76
C PHE A 154 6.05 -0.20 15.39
N LYS A 155 5.17 0.09 16.34
CA LYS A 155 4.02 0.98 16.17
C LYS A 155 4.18 2.18 17.09
N LYS A 156 3.98 3.38 16.53
CA LYS A 156 3.99 4.61 17.32
C LYS A 156 2.86 5.53 16.87
N PHE A 157 2.30 6.24 17.84
CA PHE A 157 1.37 7.35 17.63
C PHE A 157 2.04 8.59 18.24
N ILE A 158 2.07 9.68 17.47
CA ILE A 158 2.65 10.97 17.83
C ILE A 158 1.55 12.00 17.72
N LYS A 159 1.22 12.66 18.82
CA LYS A 159 0.31 13.81 18.76
C LYS A 159 1.04 15.04 18.24
N TYR A 160 0.33 15.96 17.59
CA TYR A 160 0.96 17.17 17.05
C TYR A 160 1.66 18.03 18.12
N ASN A 161 1.18 18.02 19.36
CA ASN A 161 1.80 18.73 20.48
C ASN A 161 3.08 18.04 21.03
N GLU A 162 3.38 16.82 20.59
CA GLU A 162 4.60 16.08 20.94
C GLU A 162 5.70 16.25 19.88
N ILE A 163 5.41 16.96 18.78
CA ILE A 163 6.36 17.27 17.72
C ILE A 163 7.14 18.51 18.11
N ASN A 164 8.44 18.33 18.35
CA ASN A 164 9.34 19.43 18.70
C ASN A 164 9.82 20.18 17.45
N ASP A 165 10.13 19.43 16.40
CA ASP A 165 10.62 19.96 15.13
C ASP A 165 10.25 19.01 13.98
N TYR A 166 10.13 19.53 12.77
CA TYR A 166 9.92 18.76 11.56
C TYR A 166 10.58 19.44 10.37
N GLY A 167 11.01 18.65 9.39
CA GLY A 167 11.69 19.20 8.22
C GLY A 167 11.61 18.28 7.02
N MET A 168 11.65 18.90 5.84
CA MET A 168 11.78 18.19 4.57
C MET A 168 13.09 18.59 3.91
N TYR A 169 13.87 17.62 3.46
CA TYR A 169 15.05 17.88 2.66
C TYR A 169 15.15 16.93 1.48
N LYS A 170 15.81 17.44 0.44
CA LYS A 170 16.05 16.72 -0.81
C LYS A 170 17.39 16.02 -0.75
N LYS A 171 17.42 14.74 -1.10
CA LYS A 171 18.64 13.93 -1.21
C LYS A 171 18.71 13.28 -2.60
N GLN A 172 19.89 13.24 -3.20
CA GLN A 172 20.09 12.54 -4.48
C GLN A 172 20.55 11.11 -4.21
N LYS A 173 19.68 10.14 -4.49
CA LYS A 173 20.00 8.72 -4.41
C LYS A 173 20.48 8.23 -5.77
N LYS A 174 21.54 7.41 -5.81
CA LYS A 174 21.92 6.72 -7.04
C LYS A 174 20.85 5.67 -7.33
N GLN A 175 20.34 5.61 -8.56
CA GLN A 175 19.31 4.65 -8.90
C GLN A 175 19.96 3.27 -9.01
N ASP A 176 19.94 2.50 -7.92
CA ASP A 176 20.34 1.09 -7.98
C ASP A 176 19.20 0.25 -8.56
N TYR A 177 19.56 -0.79 -9.30
CA TYR A 177 18.64 -1.72 -9.97
C TYR A 177 17.60 -2.36 -9.01
N TYR A 178 17.90 -2.34 -7.70
CA TYR A 178 17.06 -2.85 -6.60
C TYR A 178 16.27 -1.76 -5.85
N GLY A 179 16.50 -0.47 -6.12
CA GLY A 179 15.89 0.65 -5.40
C GLY A 179 14.45 0.98 -5.83
N TYR A 180 14.01 0.43 -6.97
CA TYR A 180 12.61 0.43 -7.37
C TYR A 180 12.01 -0.92 -6.96
N ALA A 181 11.46 -1.01 -5.74
CA ALA A 181 10.61 -2.15 -5.41
C ALA A 181 9.27 -1.93 -6.14
N PRO A 182 8.96 -2.71 -7.19
CA PRO A 182 7.71 -2.53 -7.92
C PRO A 182 6.55 -2.72 -6.93
N LYS A 183 5.74 -1.67 -6.75
CA LYS A 183 4.52 -1.79 -5.95
C LYS A 183 3.53 -2.63 -6.75
N ILE A 184 2.67 -3.42 -6.11
CA ILE A 184 1.67 -4.24 -6.83
C ILE A 184 0.81 -3.38 -7.79
N ARG A 185 0.60 -2.11 -7.44
CA ARG A 185 -0.05 -1.11 -8.31
C ARG A 185 0.61 -0.99 -9.69
N ASP A 186 1.93 -1.08 -9.76
CA ASP A 186 2.72 -0.94 -10.98
C ASP A 186 2.55 -2.15 -11.93
N MET A 187 1.98 -3.26 -11.44
CA MET A 187 1.63 -4.43 -12.28
C MET A 187 0.28 -4.25 -13.00
N PHE A 188 -0.62 -3.43 -12.47
CA PHE A 188 -1.97 -3.22 -13.04
C PHE A 188 -2.08 -1.90 -13.82
N LEU A 189 -1.19 -0.94 -13.54
CA LEU A 189 -1.12 0.35 -14.22
C LEU A 189 0.36 0.70 -14.48
N PRO A 190 0.70 1.25 -15.65
CA PRO A 190 2.06 1.72 -15.88
C PRO A 190 2.41 2.78 -14.82
N SER A 191 3.51 2.55 -14.11
CA SER A 191 3.95 3.48 -13.07
C SER A 191 4.29 4.83 -13.69
N LYS A 192 3.80 5.92 -13.09
CA LYS A 192 4.18 7.29 -13.51
C LYS A 192 5.69 7.53 -13.37
N ASP A 193 6.34 6.73 -12.52
CA ASP A 193 7.76 6.76 -12.23
C ASP A 193 8.62 5.99 -13.27
N ILE A 194 8.01 5.36 -14.30
CA ILE A 194 8.76 4.80 -15.44
C ILE A 194 9.59 5.89 -16.14
N THR A 195 9.11 7.14 -16.10
CA THR A 195 9.79 8.30 -16.67
C THR A 195 11.12 8.64 -16.00
N THR A 196 11.45 8.07 -14.84
CA THR A 196 12.72 8.34 -14.14
C THR A 196 13.70 7.17 -14.15
N LEU A 197 13.36 6.04 -14.79
CA LEU A 197 14.24 4.85 -14.96
C LEU A 197 15.54 5.11 -15.74
N HIS A 198 15.58 6.17 -16.55
CA HIS A 198 16.75 6.51 -17.37
C HIS A 198 17.72 7.46 -16.65
N LYS A 199 17.40 7.92 -15.43
CA LYS A 199 18.20 8.92 -14.72
C LYS A 199 19.14 8.22 -13.74
N PRO A 200 20.47 8.46 -13.79
CA PRO A 200 21.42 7.82 -12.89
C PRO A 200 21.21 8.17 -11.41
N TYR A 201 20.48 9.27 -11.14
CA TYR A 201 20.11 9.72 -9.80
C TYR A 201 18.62 10.03 -9.72
N LEU A 202 18.00 9.57 -8.64
CA LEU A 202 16.64 9.92 -8.26
C LEU A 202 16.66 10.99 -7.17
N ASP A 203 15.98 12.09 -7.45
CA ASP A 203 15.66 13.10 -6.46
C ASP A 203 14.67 12.52 -5.46
N THR A 204 15.14 12.38 -4.23
CA THR A 204 14.42 11.79 -3.11
C THR A 204 14.08 12.88 -2.11
N TYR A 205 12.89 12.81 -1.52
CA TYR A 205 12.47 13.72 -0.46
C TYR A 205 12.30 12.93 0.82
N ILE A 206 12.88 13.44 1.90
CA ILE A 206 12.85 12.81 3.22
C ILE A 206 12.15 13.78 4.16
N LEU A 207 11.14 13.29 4.87
CA LEU A 207 10.50 13.96 6.00
C LEU A 207 11.16 13.48 7.29
N THR A 208 11.64 14.41 8.11
CA THR A 208 12.08 14.15 9.49
C THR A 208 11.08 14.73 10.47
N ILE A 209 10.73 13.95 11.49
CA ILE A 209 9.87 14.37 12.61
C ILE A 209 10.64 14.10 13.90
N GLN A 210 10.84 15.13 14.72
CA GLN A 210 11.49 15.03 16.02
C GLN A 210 10.46 15.03 17.14
N THR A 211 10.53 14.04 18.03
CA THR A 211 9.72 13.94 19.25
C THR A 211 10.65 13.74 20.45
N GLY A 212 10.81 14.74 21.31
CA GLY A 212 11.79 14.67 22.39
C GLY A 212 13.21 14.47 21.86
N GLU A 213 13.83 13.34 22.22
CA GLU A 213 15.16 12.92 21.76
C GLU A 213 15.14 12.02 20.52
N GLU A 214 13.96 11.56 20.08
CA GLU A 214 13.83 10.63 18.95
C GLU A 214 13.58 11.37 17.63
N ILE A 215 14.24 10.94 16.57
CA ILE A 215 14.04 11.44 15.20
C ILE A 215 13.54 10.31 14.31
N TYR A 216 12.45 10.55 13.61
CA TYR A 216 11.84 9.63 12.66
C TYR A 216 11.98 10.15 11.24
N SER A 217 12.54 9.33 10.36
CA SER A 217 12.70 9.66 8.95
C SER A 217 11.77 8.83 8.07
N PHE A 218 11.02 9.51 7.21
CA PHE A 218 10.13 8.90 6.22
C PHE A 218 10.58 9.28 4.82
N TYR A 219 10.58 8.30 3.93
CA TYR A 219 10.95 8.41 2.52
C TYR A 219 9.78 7.94 1.65
N GLU A 220 9.41 8.72 0.63
CA GLU A 220 8.47 8.30 -0.42
C GLU A 220 8.49 9.28 -1.61
N ASN A 221 7.62 9.09 -2.60
CA ASN A 221 7.40 10.05 -3.69
C ASN A 221 7.15 11.48 -3.18
N VAL A 222 7.73 12.47 -3.87
CA VAL A 222 7.65 13.91 -3.55
C VAL A 222 6.24 14.35 -3.19
N LYS A 223 5.24 13.95 -3.99
CA LYS A 223 3.85 14.35 -3.77
C LYS A 223 3.28 13.85 -2.45
N ILE A 224 3.68 12.66 -2.04
CA ILE A 224 3.25 12.08 -0.77
C ILE A 224 3.90 12.88 0.35
N ILE A 225 5.23 13.04 0.33
CA ILE A 225 5.98 13.77 1.35
C ILE A 225 5.51 15.23 1.49
N GLU A 226 5.31 15.96 0.39
CA GLU A 226 4.76 17.32 0.39
C GLU A 226 3.36 17.37 1.02
N ASN A 227 2.51 16.39 0.73
CA ASN A 227 1.18 16.30 1.34
C ASN A 227 1.29 16.05 2.85
N LEU A 228 2.19 15.17 3.30
CA LEU A 228 2.42 14.93 4.73
C LEU A 228 2.84 16.22 5.44
N VAL A 229 3.82 16.94 4.89
CA VAL A 229 4.32 18.22 5.45
C VAL A 229 3.20 19.24 5.56
N LYS A 230 2.42 19.41 4.49
CA LYS A 230 1.30 20.36 4.47
C LYS A 230 0.28 20.07 5.58
N ILE A 231 -0.09 18.80 5.78
CA ILE A 231 -1.03 18.42 6.83
C ILE A 231 -0.42 18.68 8.23
N ILE A 232 0.87 18.40 8.41
CA ILE A 232 1.58 18.69 9.67
C ILE A 232 1.57 20.20 9.95
N GLU A 233 1.91 21.02 8.96
CA GLU A 233 1.88 22.48 9.04
C GLU A 233 0.50 23.02 9.39
N GLU A 234 -0.55 22.54 8.71
CA GLU A 234 -1.94 22.98 8.95
C GLU A 234 -2.41 22.65 10.38
N ASN A 235 -2.05 21.48 10.91
CA ASN A 235 -2.51 21.07 12.25
C ASN A 235 -1.66 21.64 13.39
N ILE A 236 -0.35 21.88 13.17
CA ILE A 236 0.51 22.55 14.16
C ILE A 236 0.22 24.06 14.20
N ASN A 237 0.10 24.72 13.05
CA ASN A 237 -0.09 26.17 12.98
C ASN A 237 -1.57 26.59 13.09
N GLY A 238 -2.51 25.75 12.64
CA GLY A 238 -3.94 26.00 12.71
C GLY A 238 -4.56 25.81 14.09
N GLY A 239 -3.81 25.25 15.06
CA GLY A 239 -4.22 25.16 16.47
C GLY A 239 -4.02 26.45 17.28
N ASN A 240 -3.50 27.52 16.67
CA ASN A 240 -3.24 28.83 17.29
C ASN A 240 -4.27 29.92 16.91
N VAL A 241 -5.51 29.54 16.57
CA VAL A 241 -6.63 30.48 16.34
C VAL A 241 -7.79 30.17 17.28
#